data_AF-A0A6S7IIS9-F1
#
_entry.id   AF-A0A6S7IIS9-F1
#
_cell.length_a   1.000
_cell.length_b   1.000
_cell.length_c   1.000
_cell.angle_alpha   90.00
_cell.angle_beta   90.00
_cell.angle_gamma   90.00
#
_symmetry.space_group_name_H-M   'P 1'
#
loop_
_entity.id
_entity.type
_entity.pdbx_description
1 polymer ?
#
loop_
_entity_poly.entity_id
_entity_poly.type
_entity_poly.pdbx_seq_one_letter_code
_entity_poly.pdbx_strand_id
1 'polypeptide(L)'
;MLQYENELKAVKSKHDEDVKLLGQKIDVLQAIGAAHAPLATQFPQRPLHQQEPEPDCAWKIANFTRKLAQAKSDNDYGIIQSEPFFSSHGYKMKLQVDLNEAPSGYAGYMGVYLILMKSDLDGAFPWPFAKRCTFVLVDQQDDLRQRQNIGLVIVTEGRSNFQRPREHKNTGGGERQFVKHSTLRTRQYIRDDAVYIKVLIDP
;
A
#
# COMPACT_ATOMS: atom_id res chain seq x y z
N MET A 1 -0.10 70.29 39.44
CA MET A 1 0.36 69.97 38.07
C MET A 1 1.69 69.23 38.06
N LEU A 2 2.77 69.77 38.66
CA LEU A 2 4.11 69.16 38.59
C LEU A 2 4.21 67.71 39.14
N GLN A 3 3.44 67.37 40.18
CA GLN A 3 3.42 66.01 40.74
C GLN A 3 2.83 64.98 39.75
N TYR A 4 1.78 65.35 39.04
CA TYR A 4 1.09 64.47 38.07
C TYR A 4 1.96 64.22 36.84
N GLU A 5 2.72 65.22 36.39
CA GLU A 5 3.68 65.07 35.28
C GLU A 5 4.85 64.15 35.65
N ASN A 6 5.32 64.21 36.90
CA ASN A 6 6.37 63.32 37.39
C ASN A 6 5.89 61.87 37.51
N GLU A 7 4.66 61.66 38.00
CA GLU A 7 4.03 60.34 38.05
C GLU A 7 3.81 59.76 36.64
N LEU A 8 3.36 60.57 35.69
CA LEU A 8 3.18 60.15 34.29
C LEU A 8 4.52 59.75 33.63
N LYS A 9 5.59 60.49 33.90
CA LYS A 9 6.95 60.14 33.44
C LYS A 9 7.44 58.84 34.06
N ALA A 10 7.20 58.62 35.36
CA ALA A 10 7.59 57.40 36.04
C ALA A 10 6.85 56.18 35.50
N VAL A 11 5.54 56.30 35.27
CA VAL A 11 4.72 55.22 34.67
C VAL A 11 5.19 54.90 33.26
N LYS A 12 5.48 55.91 32.44
CA LYS A 12 5.98 55.69 31.07
C LYS A 12 7.35 55.03 31.06
N SER A 13 8.27 55.48 31.93
CA SER A 13 9.59 54.86 32.08
C SER A 13 9.48 53.39 32.49
N LYS A 14 8.61 53.08 33.45
CA LYS A 14 8.37 51.70 33.88
C LYS A 14 7.77 50.84 32.77
N HIS A 15 6.82 51.39 32.01
CA HIS A 15 6.22 50.70 30.87
C HIS A 15 7.27 50.36 29.81
N ASP A 16 8.16 51.29 29.49
CA ASP A 16 9.22 51.08 28.49
C ASP A 16 10.23 50.00 28.95
N GLU A 17 10.54 49.96 30.26
CA GLU A 17 11.37 48.90 30.85
C GLU A 17 10.69 47.53 30.80
N ASP A 18 9.40 47.45 31.12
CA ASP A 18 8.62 46.21 31.07
C ASP A 18 8.52 45.67 29.64
N VAL A 19 8.31 46.55 28.65
CA VAL A 19 8.30 46.18 27.22
C VAL A 19 9.65 45.63 26.77
N LYS A 20 10.75 46.25 27.23
CA LYS A 20 12.12 45.77 26.93
C LYS A 20 12.39 44.40 27.55
N LEU A 21 11.96 44.20 28.80
CA LEU A 21 12.11 42.92 29.49
C LEU A 21 11.26 41.81 28.84
N LEU A 22 10.06 42.14 28.37
CA LEU A 22 9.20 41.22 27.62
C LEU A 22 9.83 40.83 26.28
N GLY A 23 10.43 41.79 25.55
CA GLY A 23 11.20 41.50 24.34
C GLY A 23 12.32 40.50 24.59
N GLN A 24 13.12 40.72 25.64
CA GLN A 24 14.19 39.79 26.03
C GLN A 24 13.67 38.39 26.41
N LYS A 25 12.53 38.30 27.10
CA LYS A 25 11.91 37.00 27.42
C LYS A 25 11.42 36.28 26.17
N ILE A 26 10.88 37.00 25.19
CA ILE A 26 10.47 36.43 23.90
C ILE A 26 11.69 35.88 23.15
N ASP A 27 12.79 36.64 23.09
CA ASP A 27 14.02 36.21 22.43
C ASP A 27 14.58 34.93 23.07
N VAL A 28 14.56 34.84 24.41
CA VAL A 28 14.98 33.64 25.15
C VAL A 28 14.05 32.46 24.88
N LEU A 29 12.73 32.66 24.86
CA LEU A 29 11.76 31.60 24.55
C LEU A 29 11.88 31.13 23.09
N GLN A 30 12.18 32.03 22.15
CA GLN A 30 12.46 31.69 20.76
C GLN A 30 13.77 30.89 20.63
N ALA A 31 14.81 31.26 21.38
CA ALA A 31 16.08 30.52 21.42
C ALA A 31 15.90 29.10 22.02
N ILE A 32 15.08 28.95 23.05
CA ILE A 32 14.73 27.64 23.63
C ILE A 32 13.90 26.80 22.64
N GLY A 33 12.95 27.43 21.93
CA GLY A 33 12.20 26.78 20.85
C GLY A 33 13.08 26.29 19.71
N ALA A 34 14.15 27.03 19.38
CA ALA A 34 15.14 26.64 18.38
C ALA A 34 16.07 25.51 18.88
N ALA A 35 16.41 25.48 20.17
CA ALA A 35 17.23 24.42 20.77
C ALA A 35 16.49 23.08 20.94
N HIS A 36 15.15 23.10 20.93
CA HIS A 36 14.28 21.91 20.90
C HIS A 36 13.82 21.51 19.48
N ALA A 37 14.52 21.96 18.43
CA ALA A 37 14.41 21.32 17.13
C ALA A 37 14.96 19.88 17.25
N PRO A 38 14.18 18.83 16.96
CA PRO A 38 14.69 17.47 17.05
C PRO A 38 15.85 17.31 16.06
N LEU A 39 16.90 16.60 16.49
CA LEU A 39 17.93 15.99 15.64
C LEU A 39 17.29 14.94 14.70
N ALA A 40 16.39 15.39 13.84
CA ALA A 40 15.65 14.60 12.87
C ALA A 40 15.83 15.22 11.48
N THR A 41 17.08 15.46 11.09
CA THR A 41 17.44 15.71 9.69
C THR A 41 18.61 14.81 9.32
N GLN A 42 18.27 13.57 8.98
CA GLN A 42 19.07 12.81 8.01
C GLN A 42 18.34 11.66 7.29
N PHE A 43 17.03 11.51 7.48
CA PHE A 43 16.20 10.78 6.53
C PHE A 43 15.24 11.77 5.89
N PRO A 44 15.13 11.84 4.55
CA PRO A 44 14.09 12.64 3.93
C PRO A 44 12.74 12.09 4.40
N GLN A 45 12.10 12.82 5.33
CA GLN A 45 10.72 12.58 5.72
C GLN A 45 9.89 12.83 4.45
N ARG A 46 9.46 11.76 3.78
CA ARG A 46 8.50 11.86 2.69
C ARG A 46 7.28 12.64 3.20
N PRO A 47 6.72 13.57 2.42
CA PRO A 47 5.48 14.24 2.82
C PRO A 47 4.43 13.17 3.16
N LEU A 48 3.71 13.37 4.26
CA LEU A 48 2.59 12.55 4.76
C LEU A 48 1.36 12.58 3.82
N HIS A 49 1.56 12.48 2.51
CA HIS A 49 0.52 12.01 1.61
C HIS A 49 0.38 10.52 1.88
N GLN A 50 -0.72 10.14 2.55
CA GLN A 50 -1.23 8.77 2.76
C GLN A 50 -0.32 7.71 2.13
N GLN A 51 0.68 7.26 2.90
CA GLN A 51 1.60 6.26 2.41
C GLN A 51 0.76 4.99 2.21
N GLU A 52 0.54 4.58 0.95
CA GLU A 52 -0.13 3.31 0.69
C GLU A 52 0.62 2.23 1.49
N PRO A 53 -0.09 1.36 2.23
CA PRO A 53 0.56 0.29 2.97
C PRO A 53 1.46 -0.51 2.04
N GLU A 54 2.64 -0.87 2.54
CA GLU A 54 3.61 -1.61 1.75
C GLU A 54 3.05 -3.00 1.42
N PRO A 55 3.04 -3.40 0.14
CA PRO A 55 2.48 -4.70 -0.22
C PRO A 55 3.45 -5.82 0.15
N ASP A 56 2.92 -6.95 0.63
CA ASP A 56 3.70 -8.18 0.82
C ASP A 56 4.33 -8.68 -0.49
N CYS A 57 3.70 -8.39 -1.62
CA CYS A 57 4.26 -8.65 -2.95
C CYS A 57 3.74 -7.65 -3.98
N ALA A 58 4.64 -7.17 -4.84
CA ALA A 58 4.33 -6.45 -6.06
C ALA A 58 4.88 -7.22 -7.26
N TRP A 59 3.98 -7.64 -8.16
CA TRP A 59 4.29 -8.56 -9.25
C TRP A 59 4.01 -7.92 -10.61
N LYS A 60 5.04 -7.90 -11.46
CA LYS A 60 4.93 -7.49 -12.87
C LYS A 60 4.67 -8.69 -13.77
N ILE A 61 3.63 -8.59 -14.59
CA ILE A 61 3.32 -9.55 -15.66
C ILE A 61 3.63 -8.87 -16.99
N ALA A 62 4.78 -9.21 -17.59
CA ALA A 62 5.18 -8.70 -18.91
C ALA A 62 4.60 -9.54 -20.06
N ASN A 63 4.63 -8.97 -21.27
CA ASN A 63 4.10 -9.55 -22.51
C ASN A 63 2.60 -9.90 -22.40
N PHE A 64 1.86 -9.04 -21.70
CA PHE A 64 0.51 -9.33 -21.21
C PHE A 64 -0.50 -9.48 -22.34
N THR A 65 -0.49 -8.57 -23.31
CA THR A 65 -1.45 -8.52 -24.42
C THR A 65 -1.33 -9.76 -25.28
N ARG A 66 -0.08 -10.18 -25.59
CA ARG A 66 0.18 -11.41 -26.36
C ARG A 66 -0.32 -12.64 -25.61
N LYS A 67 0.00 -12.77 -24.32
CA LYS A 67 -0.42 -13.92 -23.51
C LYS A 67 -1.95 -13.99 -23.38
N LEU A 68 -2.61 -12.85 -23.18
CA LEU A 68 -4.07 -12.78 -23.11
C LEU A 68 -4.72 -13.13 -24.45
N ALA A 69 -4.17 -12.67 -25.56
CA ALA A 69 -4.66 -13.02 -26.89
C ALA A 69 -4.54 -14.53 -27.17
N GLN A 70 -3.42 -15.14 -26.79
CA GLN A 70 -3.22 -16.60 -26.91
C GLN A 70 -4.24 -17.37 -26.07
N ALA A 71 -4.37 -17.04 -24.78
CA ALA A 71 -5.31 -17.71 -23.87
C ALA A 71 -6.76 -17.65 -24.38
N LYS A 72 -7.16 -16.52 -24.97
CA LYS A 72 -8.48 -16.37 -25.61
C LYS A 72 -8.64 -17.23 -26.86
N SER A 73 -7.62 -17.24 -27.73
CA SER A 73 -7.64 -18.00 -28.97
C SER A 73 -7.75 -19.50 -28.71
N ASP A 74 -7.03 -19.99 -27.69
CA ASP A 74 -6.99 -21.41 -27.35
C ASP A 74 -8.15 -21.82 -26.44
N ASN A 75 -8.95 -20.85 -25.97
CA ASN A 75 -9.93 -21.03 -24.91
C ASN A 75 -9.33 -21.76 -23.69
N ASP A 76 -8.17 -21.28 -23.25
CA ASP A 76 -7.44 -21.73 -22.07
C ASP A 76 -7.44 -20.64 -21.00
N TYR A 77 -7.15 -21.02 -19.75
CA TYR A 77 -6.99 -20.10 -18.63
C TYR A 77 -5.83 -19.13 -18.81
N GLY A 78 -4.76 -19.52 -19.53
CA GLY A 78 -3.55 -18.71 -19.65
C GLY A 78 -2.90 -18.46 -18.28
N ILE A 79 -2.76 -19.52 -17.48
CA ILE A 79 -2.30 -19.46 -16.08
C ILE A 79 -0.88 -18.90 -16.01
N ILE A 80 -0.68 -17.87 -15.19
CA ILE A 80 0.63 -17.32 -14.86
C ILE A 80 0.80 -17.31 -13.34
N GLN A 81 1.96 -17.74 -12.84
CA GLN A 81 2.31 -17.72 -11.42
C GLN A 81 3.52 -16.81 -11.18
N SER A 82 3.53 -16.12 -10.04
CA SER A 82 4.69 -15.34 -9.59
C SER A 82 5.82 -16.24 -9.09
N GLU A 83 6.99 -15.64 -8.89
CA GLU A 83 8.00 -16.24 -8.01
C GLU A 83 7.46 -16.36 -6.57
N PRO A 84 7.92 -17.35 -5.79
CA PRO A 84 7.52 -17.47 -4.41
C PRO A 84 8.08 -16.32 -3.58
N PHE A 85 7.29 -15.85 -2.62
CA PHE A 85 7.68 -14.85 -1.64
C PHE A 85 7.23 -15.29 -0.24
N PHE A 86 7.78 -14.66 0.78
CA PHE A 86 7.30 -14.80 2.16
C PHE A 86 6.46 -13.57 2.49
N SER A 87 5.28 -13.77 3.08
CA SER A 87 4.51 -12.64 3.62
C SER A 87 5.20 -12.03 4.83
N SER A 88 4.77 -10.83 5.22
CA SER A 88 5.14 -10.17 6.47
C SER A 88 4.83 -11.03 7.72
N HIS A 89 3.90 -11.99 7.60
CA HIS A 89 3.58 -12.99 8.64
C HIS A 89 4.38 -14.30 8.55
N GLY A 90 5.32 -14.40 7.62
CA GLY A 90 6.25 -15.53 7.50
C GLY A 90 5.76 -16.74 6.70
N TYR A 91 4.57 -16.69 6.11
CA TYR A 91 4.06 -17.77 5.27
C TYR A 91 4.63 -17.68 3.86
N LYS A 92 5.01 -18.82 3.27
CA LYS A 92 5.49 -18.87 1.88
C LYS A 92 4.29 -18.91 0.93
N MET A 93 4.28 -18.03 -0.06
CA MET A 93 3.14 -17.83 -0.95
C MET A 93 3.56 -17.58 -2.40
N LYS A 94 2.59 -17.70 -3.32
CA LYS A 94 2.66 -17.22 -4.71
C LYS A 94 1.35 -16.55 -5.09
N LEU A 95 1.43 -15.64 -6.06
CA LEU A 95 0.26 -15.14 -6.78
C LEU A 95 0.05 -15.96 -8.04
N GLN A 96 -1.21 -16.13 -8.42
CA GLN A 96 -1.61 -16.66 -9.72
C GLN A 96 -2.62 -15.72 -10.36
N VAL A 97 -2.49 -15.53 -11.67
CA VAL A 97 -3.48 -14.89 -12.52
C VAL A 97 -3.90 -15.88 -13.59
N ASP A 98 -5.21 -16.02 -13.75
CA ASP A 98 -5.80 -16.74 -14.87
C ASP A 98 -6.27 -15.68 -15.85
N LEU A 99 -5.56 -15.56 -16.97
CA LEU A 99 -5.76 -14.48 -17.93
C LEU A 99 -7.16 -14.50 -18.55
N ASN A 100 -7.75 -15.69 -18.74
CA ASN A 100 -9.03 -15.87 -19.40
C ASN A 100 -9.90 -16.90 -18.69
N GLU A 101 -10.94 -16.42 -18.00
CA GLU A 101 -11.86 -17.26 -17.23
C GLU A 101 -13.03 -17.80 -18.08
N ALA A 102 -12.95 -17.73 -19.41
CA ALA A 102 -13.95 -18.35 -20.29
C ALA A 102 -14.14 -19.86 -20.04
N PRO A 103 -13.10 -20.67 -19.78
CA PRO A 103 -13.26 -22.11 -19.54
C PRO A 103 -14.02 -22.43 -18.24
N SER A 104 -14.07 -21.49 -17.30
CA SER A 104 -14.82 -21.61 -16.05
C SER A 104 -16.23 -21.00 -16.11
N GLY A 105 -16.66 -20.54 -17.29
CA GLY A 105 -17.97 -19.92 -17.52
C GLY A 105 -18.01 -18.39 -17.35
N TYR A 106 -16.87 -17.75 -17.06
CA TYR A 106 -16.77 -16.30 -16.86
C TYR A 106 -16.00 -15.64 -18.01
N ALA A 107 -16.53 -15.77 -19.22
CA ALA A 107 -15.92 -15.21 -20.42
C ALA A 107 -15.70 -13.70 -20.29
N GLY A 108 -14.53 -13.24 -20.72
CA GLY A 108 -14.17 -11.83 -20.64
C GLY A 108 -13.66 -11.36 -19.28
N TYR A 109 -13.48 -12.27 -18.31
CA TYR A 109 -12.85 -11.96 -17.02
C TYR A 109 -11.43 -12.53 -16.91
N MET A 110 -10.66 -11.86 -16.07
CA MET A 110 -9.39 -12.31 -15.52
C MET A 110 -9.58 -12.61 -14.04
N GLY A 111 -9.06 -13.76 -13.60
CA GLY A 111 -9.06 -14.18 -12.21
C GLY A 111 -7.73 -13.91 -11.51
N VAL A 112 -7.77 -13.76 -10.18
CA VAL A 112 -6.57 -13.60 -9.34
C VAL A 112 -6.67 -14.46 -8.10
N TYR A 113 -5.54 -15.07 -7.71
CA TYR A 113 -5.49 -16.07 -6.64
C TYR A 113 -4.21 -15.93 -5.80
N LEU A 114 -4.35 -16.24 -4.52
CA LEU A 114 -3.25 -16.41 -3.58
C LEU A 114 -3.07 -17.90 -3.30
N ILE A 115 -1.83 -18.38 -3.41
CA ILE A 115 -1.48 -19.79 -3.22
C ILE A 115 -0.54 -19.88 -2.03
N LEU A 116 -0.91 -20.68 -1.01
CA LEU A 116 0.01 -21.07 0.04
C LEU A 116 0.93 -22.18 -0.44
N MET A 117 2.21 -22.03 -0.13
CA MET A 117 3.25 -23.00 -0.44
C MET A 117 3.80 -23.59 0.86
N LYS A 118 4.22 -24.85 0.80
CA LYS A 118 4.87 -25.50 1.93
C LYS A 118 6.24 -24.87 2.20
N SER A 119 6.53 -24.68 3.48
CA SER A 119 7.80 -24.16 3.98
C SER A 119 8.27 -24.95 5.20
N ASP A 120 9.58 -25.01 5.41
CA ASP A 120 10.17 -25.62 6.61
C ASP A 120 9.82 -24.83 7.88
N LEU A 121 9.43 -23.55 7.72
CA LEU A 121 8.98 -22.68 8.81
C LEU A 121 7.49 -22.86 9.16
N ASP A 122 6.73 -23.69 8.43
CA ASP A 122 5.27 -23.83 8.64
C ASP A 122 4.92 -24.28 10.07
N GLY A 123 5.84 -24.95 10.77
CA GLY A 123 5.63 -25.36 12.16
C GLY A 123 5.63 -24.21 13.18
N ALA A 124 6.15 -23.03 12.81
CA ALA A 124 6.26 -21.87 13.69
C ALA A 124 5.02 -20.96 13.65
N PHE A 125 4.12 -21.15 12.67
CA PHE A 125 3.02 -20.24 12.42
C PHE A 125 1.65 -20.89 12.67
N PRO A 126 0.63 -20.10 13.06
CA PRO A 126 -0.71 -20.63 13.28
C PRO A 126 -1.36 -21.11 11.98
N TRP A 127 -2.25 -22.09 12.10
CA TRP A 127 -3.01 -22.65 10.98
C TRP A 127 -4.47 -22.87 11.38
N PRO A 128 -5.44 -22.70 10.47
CA PRO A 128 -5.27 -22.27 9.07
C PRO A 128 -4.81 -20.81 8.94
N PHE A 129 -4.32 -20.42 7.76
CA PHE A 129 -4.02 -19.02 7.46
C PHE A 129 -5.34 -18.24 7.39
N ALA A 130 -5.60 -17.42 8.41
CA ALA A 130 -6.83 -16.65 8.58
C ALA A 130 -6.50 -15.15 8.62
N LYS A 131 -6.48 -14.53 7.44
CA LYS A 131 -6.21 -13.10 7.24
C LYS A 131 -7.16 -12.51 6.22
N ARG A 132 -7.26 -11.19 6.24
CA ARG A 132 -7.83 -10.42 5.13
C ARG A 132 -6.70 -10.07 4.17
N CYS A 133 -6.89 -10.37 2.89
CA CYS A 133 -5.91 -10.08 1.85
C CYS A 133 -6.55 -9.17 0.80
N THR A 134 -5.84 -8.15 0.37
CA THR A 134 -6.29 -7.22 -0.66
C THR A 134 -5.41 -7.36 -1.89
N PHE A 135 -5.97 -7.84 -3.00
CA PHE A 135 -5.34 -7.75 -4.31
C PHE A 135 -5.57 -6.37 -4.90
N VAL A 136 -4.56 -5.85 -5.59
CA VAL A 136 -4.64 -4.54 -6.23
C VAL A 136 -4.09 -4.64 -7.65
N LEU A 137 -4.92 -4.36 -8.64
CA LEU A 137 -4.48 -4.09 -10.00
C LEU A 137 -4.15 -2.60 -10.12
N VAL A 138 -2.90 -2.30 -10.48
CA VAL A 138 -2.36 -0.94 -10.48
C VAL A 138 -2.74 -0.20 -11.76
N ASP A 139 -3.31 1.00 -11.62
CA ASP A 139 -3.41 1.98 -12.71
C ASP A 139 -2.06 2.69 -12.85
N GLN A 140 -1.41 2.57 -14.00
CA GLN A 140 -0.02 3.01 -14.20
C GLN A 140 0.08 4.45 -14.72
N GLN A 141 -0.85 5.33 -14.34
CA GLN A 141 -0.72 6.77 -14.64
C GLN A 141 0.57 7.33 -14.01
N ASP A 142 1.22 8.27 -14.72
CA ASP A 142 2.42 8.94 -14.20
C ASP A 142 2.09 9.81 -12.97
N ASP A 143 0.97 10.54 -13.02
CA ASP A 143 0.45 11.28 -11.87
C ASP A 143 -0.26 10.33 -10.89
N LEU A 144 0.35 10.11 -9.73
CA LEU A 144 -0.19 9.24 -8.67
C LEU A 144 -1.61 9.63 -8.25
N ARG A 145 -1.97 10.92 -8.31
CA ARG A 145 -3.28 11.42 -7.91
C ARG A 145 -4.39 11.04 -8.88
N GLN A 146 -4.02 10.64 -10.10
CA GLN A 146 -4.97 10.22 -11.15
C GLN A 146 -5.11 8.70 -11.21
N ARG A 147 -4.29 7.95 -10.47
CA ARG A 147 -4.36 6.50 -10.43
C ARG A 147 -5.67 6.06 -9.78
N GLN A 148 -6.36 5.16 -10.45
CA GLN A 148 -7.52 4.47 -9.90
C GLN A 148 -7.26 2.98 -9.88
N ASN A 149 -6.58 2.52 -8.84
CA ASN A 149 -6.31 1.10 -8.68
C ASN A 149 -7.62 0.31 -8.47
N ILE A 150 -7.67 -0.92 -8.98
CA ILE A 150 -8.79 -1.84 -8.73
C ILE A 150 -8.42 -2.76 -7.58
N GLY A 151 -9.15 -2.66 -6.47
CA GLY A 151 -8.95 -3.49 -5.29
C GLY A 151 -9.96 -4.64 -5.20
N LEU A 152 -9.50 -5.80 -4.73
CA LEU A 152 -10.33 -6.94 -4.34
C LEU A 152 -9.90 -7.43 -2.97
N VAL A 153 -10.83 -7.44 -2.03
CA VAL A 153 -10.60 -7.99 -0.69
C VAL A 153 -11.11 -9.42 -0.64
N ILE A 154 -10.28 -10.34 -0.15
CA ILE A 154 -10.69 -11.70 0.22
C ILE A 154 -10.48 -11.92 1.72
N VAL A 155 -11.38 -12.68 2.34
CA VAL A 155 -11.21 -13.22 3.69
C VAL A 155 -10.86 -14.70 3.55
N THR A 156 -9.75 -15.13 4.15
CA THR A 156 -9.25 -16.50 3.99
C THR A 156 -9.81 -17.47 5.02
N GLU A 157 -10.38 -16.96 6.11
CA GLU A 157 -10.98 -17.75 7.17
C GLU A 157 -12.08 -18.69 6.64
N GLY A 158 -12.08 -19.94 7.11
CA GLY A 158 -13.04 -20.97 6.71
C GLY A 158 -12.84 -21.57 5.31
N ARG A 159 -11.94 -21.04 4.47
CA ARG A 159 -11.69 -21.55 3.11
C ARG A 159 -10.63 -22.66 3.13
N SER A 160 -10.92 -23.76 2.42
CA SER A 160 -10.02 -24.93 2.36
C SER A 160 -8.67 -24.65 1.68
N ASN A 161 -8.61 -23.66 0.79
CA ASN A 161 -7.37 -23.23 0.12
C ASN A 161 -6.26 -22.75 1.07
N PHE A 162 -6.64 -22.31 2.27
CA PHE A 162 -5.74 -21.67 3.22
C PHE A 162 -5.43 -22.53 4.46
N GLN A 163 -5.66 -23.85 4.34
CA GLN A 163 -5.19 -24.84 5.31
C GLN A 163 -3.66 -25.00 5.23
N ARG A 164 -3.06 -25.61 6.25
CA ARG A 164 -1.61 -25.93 6.23
C ARG A 164 -1.26 -26.77 5.00
N PRO A 165 -0.33 -26.33 4.13
CA PRO A 165 0.12 -27.11 2.99
C PRO A 165 0.68 -28.47 3.43
N ARG A 166 0.11 -29.54 2.87
CA ARG A 166 0.61 -30.91 3.06
C ARG A 166 1.58 -31.29 1.94
N GLU A 167 1.23 -30.90 0.72
CA GLU A 167 2.02 -31.03 -0.51
C GLU A 167 2.83 -29.75 -0.79
N HIS A 168 3.49 -29.68 -1.96
CA HIS A 168 4.29 -28.51 -2.36
C HIS A 168 3.53 -27.17 -2.30
N LYS A 169 2.26 -27.16 -2.69
CA LYS A 169 1.37 -25.98 -2.63
C LYS A 169 -0.09 -26.40 -2.55
N ASN A 170 -0.94 -25.51 -2.03
CA ASN A 170 -2.39 -25.66 -2.08
C ASN A 170 -2.96 -25.20 -3.44
N THR A 171 -4.24 -25.49 -3.69
CA THR A 171 -5.02 -24.81 -4.73
C THR A 171 -5.21 -23.34 -4.37
N GLY A 172 -5.08 -22.44 -5.34
CA GLY A 172 -5.22 -21.00 -5.11
C GLY A 172 -6.62 -20.58 -4.64
N GLY A 173 -6.66 -19.72 -3.62
CA GLY A 173 -7.88 -19.06 -3.16
C GLY A 173 -7.94 -17.63 -3.68
N GLY A 174 -9.05 -17.25 -4.30
CA GLY A 174 -9.15 -15.97 -5.01
C GLY A 174 -10.55 -15.70 -5.53
N GLU A 175 -10.63 -14.92 -6.62
CA GLU A 175 -11.85 -14.55 -7.33
C GLU A 175 -11.65 -14.68 -8.85
N ARG A 176 -12.57 -15.39 -9.51
CA ARG A 176 -12.57 -15.58 -10.97
C ARG A 176 -12.96 -14.30 -11.70
N GLN A 177 -13.90 -13.54 -11.14
CA GLN A 177 -14.40 -12.31 -11.73
C GLN A 177 -13.66 -11.07 -11.20
N PHE A 178 -12.33 -11.14 -11.07
CA PHE A 178 -11.56 -10.03 -10.49
C PHE A 178 -11.64 -8.76 -11.35
N VAL A 179 -11.40 -8.87 -12.66
CA VAL A 179 -11.51 -7.72 -13.57
C VAL A 179 -11.95 -8.14 -14.96
N LYS A 180 -12.84 -7.34 -15.58
CA LYS A 180 -13.22 -7.52 -16.99
C LYS A 180 -12.06 -7.13 -17.90
N HIS A 181 -11.86 -7.87 -18.98
CA HIS A 181 -10.88 -7.53 -20.01
C HIS A 181 -11.17 -6.19 -20.67
N SER A 182 -12.44 -5.77 -20.76
CA SER A 182 -12.80 -4.45 -21.27
C SER A 182 -12.33 -3.34 -20.32
N THR A 183 -12.45 -3.54 -19.00
CA THR A 183 -11.97 -2.60 -17.98
C THR A 183 -10.46 -2.40 -18.04
N LEU A 184 -9.68 -3.42 -18.38
CA LEU A 184 -8.22 -3.30 -18.54
C LEU A 184 -7.82 -2.26 -19.60
N ARG A 185 -8.72 -1.90 -20.52
CA ARG A 185 -8.47 -0.94 -21.61
C ARG A 185 -8.98 0.47 -21.30
N THR A 186 -9.63 0.70 -20.16
CA THR A 186 -10.26 2.01 -19.85
C THR A 186 -9.28 3.00 -19.21
N ARG A 187 -8.16 2.52 -18.66
CA ARG A 187 -7.09 3.32 -18.05
C ARG A 187 -5.72 2.68 -18.35
N GLN A 188 -4.66 3.15 -17.69
CA GLN A 188 -3.29 2.65 -17.87
C GLN A 188 -3.03 1.36 -17.07
N TYR A 189 -4.01 0.46 -16.99
CA TYR A 189 -3.82 -0.84 -16.32
C TYR A 189 -2.85 -1.72 -17.09
N ILE A 190 -2.89 -1.66 -18.43
CA ILE A 190 -1.89 -2.23 -19.33
C ILE A 190 -1.04 -1.08 -19.86
N ARG A 191 0.25 -1.05 -19.53
CA ARG A 191 1.22 -0.07 -20.04
C ARG A 191 2.52 -0.79 -20.35
N ASP A 192 3.16 -0.44 -21.46
CA ASP A 192 4.39 -1.10 -21.95
C ASP A 192 4.27 -2.63 -22.03
N ASP A 193 3.10 -3.10 -22.49
CA ASP A 193 2.67 -4.50 -22.54
C ASP A 193 2.82 -5.26 -21.21
N ALA A 194 2.65 -4.55 -20.09
CA ALA A 194 2.73 -5.11 -18.75
C ALA A 194 1.58 -4.66 -17.84
N VAL A 195 1.27 -5.54 -16.90
CA VAL A 195 0.32 -5.32 -15.79
C VAL A 195 1.04 -5.51 -14.46
N TYR A 196 0.65 -4.76 -13.44
CA TYR A 196 1.15 -4.92 -12.07
C TYR A 196 0.01 -5.32 -11.13
N ILE A 197 0.23 -6.40 -10.39
CA ILE A 197 -0.64 -6.88 -9.31
C ILE A 197 0.11 -6.76 -7.99
N LYS A 198 -0.51 -6.16 -6.99
CA LYS A 198 -0.03 -6.19 -5.61
C LYS A 198 -0.93 -7.08 -4.75
N VAL A 199 -0.37 -7.61 -3.67
CA VAL A 199 -1.16 -8.16 -2.57
C VAL A 199 -0.74 -7.49 -1.27
N LEU A 200 -1.71 -7.19 -0.42
CA LEU A 200 -1.52 -6.68 0.93
C LEU A 200 -2.23 -7.63 1.89
N ILE A 201 -1.57 -7.99 3.00
CA ILE A 201 -2.13 -8.87 4.01
C ILE A 201 -2.27 -8.09 5.31
N ASP A 202 -3.49 -8.07 5.86
CA ASP A 202 -3.78 -7.33 7.09
C ASP A 202 -2.91 -7.88 8.27
N PRO A 203 -2.44 -6.99 9.19
CA PRO A 203 -1.61 -7.35 10.34
C PRO A 203 -2.12 -8.51 11.19
#